data_AF-A0AAD0LBJ7-F1
#
_entry.id   AF-A0AAD0LBJ7-F1
#
_cell.length_a   1.000
_cell.length_b   1.000
_cell.length_c   1.000
_cell.angle_alpha   90.00
_cell.angle_beta   90.00
_cell.angle_gamma   90.00
#
_symmetry.space_group_name_H-M   'P 1'
#
loop_
_entity.id
_entity.type
_entity.pdbx_description
1 polymer ?
#
loop_
_entity_poly.entity_id
_entity_poly.type
_entity_poly.pdbx_seq_one_letter_code
_entity_poly.pdbx_strand_id
1 'polypeptide(L)'
;MWGYIVIGVVAGLLMAFLLLMILFSFSPLIAQLLDPIVISFLKDVVGPVSAGFGGAVAGAYAAYYLQRKAQLQKEGSDSARALYMAKFLYIEKMNELLSIKQQSFLPHFDHKARFCIIGQLPDREMSAQPVDHNLIELLVAQGAGKAVSDVFLAEKRYIACFANFKARNVMITSYREVANTVPLDENLVVSFDQICRAVDPGMIIALYEFTEGLLKNVDDAVESIRDALRGVGEALDRQMKNKGLPNVEIEFPDIDLIKRAPPPFFTKESLVEFILKAKR
;
A
#
# COMPACT_ATOMS: atom_id res chain seq x y z
N MET A 1 -25.02 -26.74 -23.13
CA MET A 1 -26.03 -27.52 -22.37
C MET A 1 -26.04 -28.98 -22.80
N TRP A 2 -26.20 -29.30 -24.10
CA TRP A 2 -26.16 -30.67 -24.64
C TRP A 2 -24.92 -31.51 -24.32
N GLY A 3 -23.72 -30.91 -24.30
CA GLY A 3 -22.49 -31.62 -23.95
C GLY A 3 -22.51 -32.24 -22.55
N TYR A 4 -23.10 -31.56 -21.56
CA TYR A 4 -23.22 -32.08 -20.20
C TYR A 4 -24.20 -33.26 -20.10
N ILE A 5 -25.25 -33.26 -20.94
CA ILE A 5 -26.23 -34.36 -21.00
C ILE A 5 -25.57 -35.61 -21.58
N VAL A 6 -24.82 -35.46 -22.68
CA VAL A 6 -24.10 -36.59 -23.31
C VAL A 6 -23.06 -37.18 -22.36
N ILE A 7 -22.27 -36.33 -21.69
CA ILE A 7 -21.30 -36.76 -20.68
C ILE A 7 -22.01 -37.50 -19.53
N GLY A 8 -23.15 -36.99 -19.05
CA GLY A 8 -23.93 -37.62 -17.98
C GLY A 8 -24.48 -39.00 -18.37
N VAL A 9 -25.02 -39.14 -19.58
CA VAL A 9 -25.54 -40.43 -20.09
C VAL A 9 -24.43 -41.46 -20.24
N VAL A 10 -23.30 -41.06 -20.83
CA VAL A 10 -22.15 -41.95 -21.01
C VAL A 10 -21.57 -42.37 -19.66
N ALA A 11 -21.39 -41.44 -18.73
CA ALA A 11 -20.91 -41.75 -17.38
C ALA A 11 -21.88 -42.64 -16.60
N GLY A 12 -23.19 -42.40 -16.72
CA GLY A 12 -24.22 -43.22 -16.07
C GLY A 12 -24.24 -44.66 -16.59
N LEU A 13 -24.14 -44.86 -17.90
CA LEU A 13 -24.03 -46.20 -18.51
C LEU A 13 -22.76 -46.93 -18.06
N LEU A 14 -21.64 -46.22 -17.99
CA LEU A 14 -20.35 -46.78 -17.56
C LEU A 14 -20.36 -47.16 -16.08
N MET A 15 -20.97 -46.33 -15.22
CA MET A 15 -21.14 -46.60 -13.80
C MET A 15 -22.09 -47.78 -13.54
N ALA A 16 -23.22 -47.84 -14.25
CA ALA A 16 -24.15 -48.95 -14.18
C ALA A 16 -23.49 -50.26 -14.62
N PHE A 17 -22.69 -50.22 -15.67
CA PHE A 17 -21.89 -51.35 -16.15
C PHE A 17 -20.88 -51.84 -15.10
N LEU A 18 -20.13 -50.93 -14.47
CA LEU A 18 -19.18 -51.27 -13.39
C LEU A 18 -19.87 -51.90 -12.17
N LEU A 19 -21.01 -51.34 -11.73
CA LEU A 19 -21.80 -51.91 -10.64
C LEU A 19 -22.32 -53.31 -10.97
N LEU A 20 -22.69 -53.54 -12.23
CA LEU A 20 -23.19 -54.82 -12.71
C LEU A 20 -22.07 -55.87 -12.81
N MET A 21 -20.84 -55.46 -13.18
CA MET A 21 -19.62 -56.29 -13.09
C MET A 21 -19.28 -56.68 -11.64
N ILE A 22 -19.40 -55.74 -10.69
CA ILE A 22 -19.23 -56.00 -9.26
C ILE A 22 -20.26 -57.04 -8.80
N LEU A 23 -21.53 -56.86 -9.16
CA LEU A 23 -22.61 -57.78 -8.81
C LEU A 23 -22.33 -59.22 -9.32
N PHE A 24 -21.81 -59.37 -10.54
CA PHE A 24 -21.43 -60.67 -11.09
C PHE A 24 -20.20 -61.28 -10.43
N SER A 25 -19.23 -60.48 -10.00
CA SER A 25 -18.08 -60.99 -9.25
C SER A 25 -18.45 -61.55 -7.88
N PHE A 26 -19.49 -61.00 -7.24
CA PHE A 26 -19.91 -61.42 -5.89
C PHE A 26 -21.07 -62.42 -5.86
N SER A 27 -21.74 -62.67 -7.00
CA SER A 27 -22.86 -63.61 -7.10
C SER A 27 -22.60 -64.72 -8.14
N PRO A 28 -21.99 -65.85 -7.75
CA PRO A 28 -21.68 -66.95 -8.65
C PRO A 28 -22.93 -67.61 -9.27
N LEU A 29 -24.08 -67.54 -8.60
CA LEU A 29 -25.38 -68.03 -9.07
C LEU A 29 -25.91 -67.24 -10.28
N ILE A 30 -25.64 -65.93 -10.33
CA ILE A 30 -26.05 -65.07 -11.45
C ILE A 30 -25.06 -65.16 -12.61
N ALA A 31 -23.77 -65.36 -12.31
CA ALA A 31 -22.74 -65.56 -13.32
C ALA A 31 -22.98 -66.84 -14.16
N GLN A 32 -23.59 -67.89 -13.59
CA GLN A 32 -23.94 -69.12 -14.30
C GLN A 32 -25.07 -68.96 -15.34
N LEU A 33 -25.87 -67.89 -15.26
CA LEU A 33 -26.95 -67.59 -16.21
C LEU A 33 -26.46 -66.87 -17.47
N LEU A 34 -25.19 -66.47 -17.52
CA LEU A 34 -24.58 -65.76 -18.65
C LEU A 34 -23.66 -66.69 -19.45
N ASP A 35 -23.68 -66.51 -20.76
CA ASP A 35 -22.83 -67.27 -21.68
C ASP A 35 -21.33 -67.06 -21.35
N PRO A 36 -20.53 -68.12 -21.18
CA PRO A 36 -19.08 -68.03 -20.92
C PRO A 36 -18.32 -67.11 -21.89
N ILE A 37 -18.78 -67.03 -23.15
CA ILE A 37 -18.18 -66.16 -24.17
C ILE A 37 -18.37 -64.67 -23.81
N VAL A 38 -19.55 -64.31 -23.28
CA VAL A 38 -19.89 -62.95 -22.86
C VAL A 38 -19.08 -62.56 -21.62
N ILE A 39 -18.88 -63.50 -20.69
CA ILE A 39 -18.07 -63.28 -19.48
C ILE A 39 -16.60 -63.05 -19.83
N SER A 40 -16.02 -63.84 -20.76
CA SER A 40 -14.65 -63.62 -21.25
C SER A 40 -14.51 -62.27 -21.95
N PHE A 41 -15.43 -61.88 -22.82
CA PHE A 41 -15.36 -60.57 -23.50
C PHE A 41 -15.44 -59.39 -22.51
N LEU A 42 -16.33 -59.48 -21.51
CA LEU A 42 -16.49 -58.46 -20.48
C LEU A 42 -15.24 -58.32 -19.61
N LYS A 43 -14.62 -59.45 -19.25
CA LYS A 43 -13.42 -59.50 -18.41
C LYS A 43 -12.14 -59.10 -19.16
N ASP A 44 -11.97 -59.57 -20.40
CA ASP A 44 -10.70 -59.47 -21.13
C ASP A 44 -10.61 -58.20 -21.99
N VAL A 45 -11.74 -57.61 -22.38
CA VAL A 45 -11.79 -56.41 -23.23
C VAL A 45 -12.39 -55.22 -22.48
N VAL A 46 -13.62 -55.37 -21.96
CA VAL A 46 -14.34 -54.21 -21.39
C VAL A 46 -13.77 -53.80 -20.03
N GLY A 47 -13.36 -54.75 -19.19
CA GLY A 47 -12.71 -54.49 -17.90
C GLY A 47 -11.44 -53.64 -18.02
N PRO A 48 -10.42 -54.06 -18.80
CA PRO A 48 -9.20 -53.28 -18.99
C PRO A 48 -9.44 -51.91 -19.65
N VAL A 49 -10.33 -51.83 -20.65
CA VAL A 49 -10.65 -50.57 -21.32
C VAL A 49 -11.36 -49.60 -20.38
N SER A 50 -12.34 -50.07 -19.61
CA SER A 50 -13.06 -49.25 -18.64
C SER A 50 -12.19 -48.85 -17.44
N ALA A 51 -11.31 -49.71 -16.97
CA ALA A 51 -10.33 -49.38 -15.94
C ALA A 51 -9.29 -48.37 -16.44
N GLY A 52 -8.80 -48.51 -17.69
CA GLY A 52 -7.87 -47.57 -18.31
C GLY A 52 -8.50 -46.19 -18.54
N PHE A 53 -9.71 -46.13 -19.11
CA PHE A 53 -10.44 -44.87 -19.30
C PHE A 53 -10.87 -44.24 -17.97
N GLY A 54 -11.42 -45.04 -17.04
CA GLY A 54 -11.85 -44.58 -15.73
C GLY A 54 -10.68 -44.04 -14.89
N GLY A 55 -9.55 -44.75 -14.91
CA GLY A 55 -8.31 -44.31 -14.27
C GLY A 55 -7.76 -43.01 -14.89
N ALA A 56 -7.80 -42.89 -16.22
CA ALA A 56 -7.37 -41.67 -16.92
C ALA A 56 -8.28 -40.47 -16.61
N VAL A 57 -9.61 -40.65 -16.61
CA VAL A 57 -10.57 -39.59 -16.28
C VAL A 57 -10.45 -39.16 -14.82
N ALA A 58 -10.34 -40.12 -13.90
CA ALA A 58 -10.13 -39.84 -12.48
C ALA A 58 -8.78 -39.13 -12.24
N GLY A 59 -7.71 -39.58 -12.90
CA GLY A 59 -6.40 -38.94 -12.87
C GLY A 59 -6.43 -37.51 -13.43
N ALA A 60 -7.09 -37.30 -14.57
CA ALA A 60 -7.25 -35.98 -15.17
C ALA A 60 -8.07 -35.03 -14.29
N TYR A 61 -9.15 -35.53 -13.68
CA TYR A 61 -9.96 -34.75 -12.75
C TYR A 61 -9.17 -34.39 -11.48
N ALA A 62 -8.44 -35.34 -10.90
CA ALA A 62 -7.59 -35.10 -9.74
C ALA A 62 -6.47 -34.09 -10.07
N ALA A 63 -5.82 -34.22 -11.23
CA ALA A 63 -4.82 -33.27 -11.71
C ALA A 63 -5.40 -31.86 -11.90
N TYR A 64 -6.57 -31.75 -12.54
CA TYR A 64 -7.27 -30.48 -12.71
C TYR A 64 -7.63 -29.84 -11.37
N TYR A 65 -8.14 -30.62 -10.43
CA TYR A 65 -8.48 -30.13 -9.09
C TYR A 65 -7.23 -29.62 -8.34
N LEU A 66 -6.13 -30.38 -8.37
CA LEU A 66 -4.87 -29.99 -7.74
C LEU A 66 -4.27 -28.74 -8.41
N GLN A 67 -4.30 -28.67 -9.74
CA GLN A 67 -3.83 -27.51 -10.50
C GLN A 67 -4.65 -26.26 -10.16
N ARG A 68 -5.98 -26.38 -10.12
CA ARG A 68 -6.87 -25.27 -9.74
C ARG A 68 -6.60 -24.80 -8.31
N LYS A 69 -6.39 -25.73 -7.36
CA LYS A 69 -6.04 -25.40 -5.98
C LYS A 69 -4.70 -24.67 -5.90
N ALA A 70 -3.68 -25.15 -6.61
CA ALA A 70 -2.36 -24.52 -6.66
C ALA A 70 -2.42 -23.11 -7.27
N GLN A 71 -3.20 -22.93 -8.34
CA GLN A 71 -3.39 -21.63 -8.99
C GLN A 71 -4.05 -20.61 -8.05
N LEU A 72 -5.13 -21.00 -7.35
CA LEU A 72 -5.81 -20.14 -6.38
C LEU A 72 -4.90 -19.76 -5.19
N GLN A 73 -4.05 -20.69 -4.75
CA GLN A 73 -3.05 -20.40 -3.71
C GLN A 73 -2.00 -19.42 -4.21
N LYS A 74 -1.50 -19.60 -5.44
CA LYS A 74 -0.53 -18.70 -6.06
C LYS A 74 -1.09 -17.28 -6.23
N GLU A 75 -2.28 -17.15 -6.81
CA GLU A 75 -2.97 -15.85 -6.97
C GLU A 75 -3.17 -15.17 -5.61
N GLY A 76 -3.47 -15.94 -4.56
CA GLY A 76 -3.57 -15.43 -3.20
C GLY A 76 -2.25 -14.92 -2.62
N SER A 77 -1.16 -15.64 -2.86
CA SER A 77 0.19 -15.26 -2.43
C SER A 77 0.67 -14.00 -3.18
N ASP A 78 0.45 -13.94 -4.49
CA ASP A 78 0.84 -12.81 -5.33
C ASP A 78 0.09 -11.53 -4.92
N SER A 79 -1.21 -11.66 -4.67
CA SER A 79 -2.04 -10.56 -4.15
C SER A 79 -1.59 -10.08 -2.76
N ALA A 80 -1.29 -11.01 -1.85
CA ALA A 80 -0.81 -10.66 -0.51
C ALA A 80 0.57 -9.98 -0.58
N ARG A 81 1.46 -10.47 -1.45
CA ARG A 81 2.76 -9.86 -1.71
C ARG A 81 2.62 -8.44 -2.22
N ALA A 82 1.70 -8.17 -3.13
CA ALA A 82 1.45 -6.82 -3.64
C ALA A 82 0.98 -5.87 -2.52
N LEU A 83 0.05 -6.31 -1.66
CA LEU A 83 -0.38 -5.54 -0.49
C LEU A 83 0.75 -5.29 0.51
N TYR A 84 1.62 -6.28 0.75
CA TYR A 84 2.81 -6.10 1.59
C TYR A 84 3.79 -5.09 0.99
N MET A 85 4.09 -5.18 -0.30
CA MET A 85 4.96 -4.23 -0.98
C MET A 85 4.41 -2.80 -0.90
N ALA A 86 3.10 -2.63 -1.10
CA ALA A 86 2.45 -1.34 -0.92
C ALA A 86 2.59 -0.83 0.52
N LYS A 87 2.36 -1.69 1.52
CA LYS A 87 2.53 -1.34 2.93
C LYS A 87 3.96 -0.87 3.22
N PHE A 88 4.98 -1.60 2.76
CA PHE A 88 6.39 -1.21 2.93
C PHE A 88 6.72 0.12 2.26
N LEU A 89 6.23 0.34 1.04
CA LEU A 89 6.44 1.60 0.32
C LEU A 89 5.88 2.80 1.10
N TYR A 90 4.67 2.67 1.65
CA TYR A 90 4.07 3.75 2.45
C TYR A 90 4.78 3.97 3.78
N ILE A 91 5.34 2.92 4.40
CA ILE A 91 6.19 3.06 5.58
C ILE A 91 7.47 3.83 5.24
N GLU A 92 8.09 3.53 4.10
CA GLU A 92 9.29 4.23 3.63
C GLU A 92 9.00 5.73 3.43
N LYS A 93 7.91 6.06 2.72
CA LYS A 93 7.44 7.44 2.51
C LYS A 93 7.14 8.17 3.82
N MET A 94 6.50 7.48 4.77
CA MET A 94 6.23 8.03 6.10
C MET A 94 7.52 8.30 6.86
N ASN A 95 8.44 7.34 6.88
CA ASN A 95 9.72 7.46 7.57
C ASN A 95 10.59 8.58 6.99
N GLU A 96 10.54 8.81 5.68
CA GLU A 96 11.21 9.93 5.03
C GLU A 96 10.68 11.28 5.55
N LEU A 97 9.36 11.47 5.53
CA LEU A 97 8.75 12.71 6.06
C LEU A 97 9.01 12.90 7.56
N LEU A 98 8.94 11.82 8.35
CA LEU A 98 9.22 11.86 9.77
C LEU A 98 10.70 12.17 10.07
N SER A 99 11.63 11.63 9.27
CA SER A 99 13.06 11.93 9.39
C SER A 99 13.34 13.40 9.11
N ILE A 100 12.73 13.95 8.06
CA ILE A 100 12.82 15.39 7.74
C ILE A 100 12.27 16.22 8.90
N LYS A 101 11.10 15.85 9.43
CA LYS A 101 10.49 16.54 10.57
C LYS A 101 11.35 16.51 11.82
N GLN A 102 11.89 15.34 12.16
CA GLN A 102 12.75 15.14 13.32
C GLN A 102 14.04 15.96 13.22
N GLN A 103 14.67 15.99 12.05
CA GLN A 103 15.97 16.65 11.87
C GLN A 103 15.84 18.17 11.62
N SER A 104 14.82 18.58 10.85
CA SER A 104 14.74 19.95 10.32
C SER A 104 13.72 20.83 11.03
N PHE A 105 12.67 20.27 11.63
CA PHE A 105 11.58 21.06 12.21
C PHE A 105 11.56 21.01 13.74
N LEU A 106 11.64 19.80 14.30
CA LEU A 106 11.52 19.57 15.74
C LEU A 106 12.49 20.41 16.59
N PRO A 107 13.78 20.60 16.21
CA PRO A 107 14.69 21.46 16.97
C PRO A 107 14.30 22.94 17.02
N HIS A 108 13.38 23.37 16.17
CA HIS A 108 13.01 24.77 15.97
C HIS A 108 11.55 25.07 16.26
N PHE A 109 10.76 24.10 16.72
CA PHE A 109 9.32 24.28 16.94
C PHE A 109 8.98 25.42 17.89
N ASP A 110 9.77 25.60 18.96
CA ASP A 110 9.57 26.65 19.96
C ASP A 110 10.28 27.97 19.62
N HIS A 111 10.98 28.04 18.48
CA HIS A 111 11.74 29.22 18.11
C HIS A 111 10.83 30.29 17.49
N LYS A 112 10.88 31.53 18.01
CA LYS A 112 10.03 32.66 17.56
C LYS A 112 10.11 32.94 16.06
N ALA A 113 11.30 32.79 15.49
CA ALA A 113 11.59 32.98 14.07
C ALA A 113 11.89 31.66 13.32
N ARG A 114 11.23 30.56 13.67
CA ARG A 114 11.49 29.23 13.06
C ARG A 114 11.47 29.23 11.54
N PHE A 115 10.61 30.04 10.93
CA PHE A 115 10.50 30.20 9.48
C PHE A 115 11.78 30.75 8.81
N CYS A 116 12.60 31.52 9.53
CA CYS A 116 13.90 32.01 9.05
C CYS A 116 15.05 31.01 9.35
N ILE A 117 14.94 30.24 10.43
CA ILE A 117 16.02 29.37 10.92
C ILE A 117 16.00 28.00 10.27
N ILE A 118 14.82 27.44 10.02
CA ILE A 118 14.67 26.16 9.33
C ILE A 118 15.46 26.23 8.02
N GLY A 119 16.39 25.29 7.86
CA GLY A 119 17.34 25.25 6.76
C GLY A 119 16.71 24.92 5.41
N GLN A 120 17.54 24.76 4.39
CA GLN A 120 17.09 24.14 3.14
C GLN A 120 16.68 22.69 3.43
N LEU A 121 15.58 22.27 2.82
CA LEU A 121 15.03 20.93 2.94
C LEU A 121 15.44 20.08 1.72
N PRO A 122 15.39 18.75 1.79
CA PRO A 122 15.57 17.92 0.59
C PRO A 122 14.50 18.29 -0.46
N ASP A 123 14.94 18.54 -1.69
CA ASP A 123 14.09 18.99 -2.81
C ASP A 123 13.63 17.85 -3.73
N ARG A 124 14.00 16.61 -3.38
CA ARG A 124 13.66 15.40 -4.12
C ARG A 124 13.23 14.29 -3.15
N GLU A 125 12.24 13.54 -3.59
CA GLU A 125 11.80 12.29 -2.97
C GLU A 125 12.85 11.19 -3.15
N MET A 126 13.14 10.45 -2.08
CA MET A 126 13.96 9.23 -2.16
C MET A 126 13.11 8.03 -2.63
N SER A 127 11.86 7.95 -2.16
CA SER A 127 10.93 6.87 -2.49
C SER A 127 10.07 7.22 -3.72
N ALA A 128 10.70 7.32 -4.89
CA ALA A 128 10.04 7.70 -6.15
C ALA A 128 9.16 6.61 -6.78
N GLN A 129 8.95 5.46 -6.12
CA GLN A 129 8.13 4.40 -6.68
C GLN A 129 6.65 4.80 -6.62
N PRO A 130 5.97 4.88 -7.78
CA PRO A 130 4.55 5.16 -7.83
C PRO A 130 3.76 3.97 -7.29
N VAL A 131 2.54 4.25 -6.83
CA VAL A 131 1.58 3.21 -6.46
C VAL A 131 1.34 2.28 -7.65
N ASP A 132 1.52 0.97 -7.45
CA ASP A 132 1.20 -0.04 -8.46
C ASP A 132 -0.30 -0.01 -8.75
N HIS A 133 -0.70 0.04 -10.02
CA HIS A 133 -2.11 0.01 -10.41
C HIS A 133 -2.78 -1.29 -9.96
N ASN A 134 -2.02 -2.39 -9.86
CA ASN A 134 -2.53 -3.66 -9.34
C ASN A 134 -3.01 -3.53 -7.89
N LEU A 135 -2.43 -2.61 -7.09
CA LEU A 135 -2.89 -2.36 -5.72
C LEU A 135 -4.35 -1.90 -5.71
N ILE A 136 -4.73 -1.04 -6.66
CA ILE A 136 -6.09 -0.48 -6.73
C ILE A 136 -7.08 -1.59 -7.01
N GLU A 137 -6.79 -2.45 -7.99
CA GLU A 137 -7.63 -3.60 -8.33
C GLU A 137 -7.81 -4.53 -7.13
N LEU A 138 -6.73 -4.79 -6.39
CA LEU A 138 -6.76 -5.61 -5.18
C LEU A 138 -7.60 -4.98 -4.07
N LEU A 139 -7.44 -3.67 -3.82
CA LEU A 139 -8.25 -2.97 -2.82
C LEU A 139 -9.73 -2.96 -3.19
N VAL A 140 -10.07 -2.76 -4.47
CA VAL A 140 -11.44 -2.84 -4.96
C VAL A 140 -12.00 -4.25 -4.81
N ALA A 141 -11.23 -5.29 -5.15
CA ALA A 141 -11.63 -6.69 -5.01
C ALA A 141 -11.92 -7.08 -3.55
N GLN A 142 -11.25 -6.44 -2.58
CA GLN A 142 -11.50 -6.63 -1.14
C GLN A 142 -12.60 -5.70 -0.57
N GLY A 143 -13.29 -4.93 -1.41
CA GLY A 143 -14.33 -3.99 -1.00
C GLY A 143 -13.79 -2.80 -0.18
N ALA A 144 -12.50 -2.49 -0.33
CA ALA A 144 -11.81 -1.41 0.40
C ALA A 144 -11.81 -0.10 -0.41
N GLY A 145 -12.98 0.33 -0.92
CA GLY A 145 -13.09 1.51 -1.79
C GLY A 145 -12.58 2.80 -1.14
N LYS A 146 -12.78 2.98 0.17
CA LYS A 146 -12.23 4.13 0.91
C LYS A 146 -10.69 4.13 0.92
N ALA A 147 -10.08 2.96 1.09
CA ALA A 147 -8.62 2.83 1.10
C ALA A 147 -8.00 3.25 -0.24
N VAL A 148 -8.70 3.05 -1.37
CA VAL A 148 -8.25 3.54 -2.69
C VAL A 148 -8.12 5.07 -2.68
N SER A 149 -9.15 5.77 -2.19
CA SER A 149 -9.10 7.23 -2.08
C SER A 149 -7.99 7.71 -1.14
N ASP A 150 -7.82 7.03 0.00
CA ASP A 150 -6.80 7.37 0.99
C ASP A 150 -5.38 7.17 0.42
N VAL A 151 -5.15 6.07 -0.32
CA VAL A 151 -3.90 5.76 -1.04
C VAL A 151 -3.55 6.85 -2.06
N PHE A 152 -4.52 7.27 -2.89
CA PHE A 152 -4.30 8.35 -3.86
C PHE A 152 -4.03 9.69 -3.19
N LEU A 153 -4.79 10.03 -2.15
CA LEU A 153 -4.62 11.28 -1.42
C LEU A 153 -3.25 11.35 -0.74
N ALA A 154 -2.84 10.25 -0.09
CA ALA A 154 -1.52 10.12 0.54
C ALA A 154 -0.40 10.35 -0.48
N GLU A 155 -0.49 9.70 -1.65
CA GLU A 155 0.50 9.84 -2.71
C GLU A 155 0.63 11.29 -3.20
N LYS A 156 -0.50 11.94 -3.48
CA LYS A 156 -0.50 13.34 -3.94
C LYS A 156 0.03 14.30 -2.89
N ARG A 157 -0.31 14.10 -1.61
CA ARG A 157 0.20 14.93 -0.51
C ARG A 157 1.69 14.74 -0.28
N TYR A 158 2.19 13.51 -0.37
CA TYR A 158 3.61 13.19 -0.29
C TYR A 158 4.39 13.94 -1.39
N ILE A 159 4.00 13.80 -2.66
CA ILE A 159 4.65 14.49 -3.79
C ILE A 159 4.56 16.02 -3.62
N ALA A 160 3.40 16.52 -3.18
CA ALA A 160 3.20 17.95 -2.96
C ALA A 160 4.12 18.52 -1.87
N CYS A 161 4.53 17.72 -0.87
CA CYS A 161 5.48 18.17 0.15
C CYS A 161 6.82 18.54 -0.48
N PHE A 162 7.40 17.70 -1.34
CA PHE A 162 8.68 17.99 -1.99
C PHE A 162 8.60 19.17 -2.97
N ALA A 163 7.47 19.32 -3.67
CA ALA A 163 7.23 20.52 -4.48
C ALA A 163 7.23 21.80 -3.62
N ASN A 164 6.60 21.75 -2.45
CA ASN A 164 6.62 22.86 -1.48
C ASN A 164 8.02 23.07 -0.90
N PHE A 165 8.77 22.02 -0.59
CA PHE A 165 10.16 22.12 -0.10
C PHE A 165 11.04 22.84 -1.10
N LYS A 166 10.94 22.47 -2.38
CA LYS A 166 11.66 23.12 -3.48
C LYS A 166 11.30 24.61 -3.60
N ALA A 167 10.01 24.95 -3.59
CA ALA A 167 9.56 26.34 -3.65
C ALA A 167 10.05 27.17 -2.45
N ARG A 168 9.96 26.61 -1.24
CA ARG A 168 10.47 27.24 -0.01
C ARG A 168 11.98 27.43 -0.06
N ASN A 169 12.72 26.46 -0.60
CA ASN A 169 14.18 26.54 -0.75
C ASN A 169 14.62 27.69 -1.65
N VAL A 170 13.84 28.03 -2.68
CA VAL A 170 14.09 29.24 -3.49
C VAL A 170 13.91 30.48 -2.63
N MET A 171 12.80 30.59 -1.89
CA MET A 171 12.52 31.74 -1.03
C MET A 171 13.56 31.94 0.07
N ILE A 172 13.98 30.88 0.76
CA ILE A 172 14.99 30.99 1.83
C ILE A 172 16.36 31.38 1.27
N THR A 173 16.68 30.97 0.04
CA THR A 173 17.95 31.34 -0.61
C THR A 173 17.96 32.82 -0.93
N SER A 174 16.91 33.34 -1.58
CA SER A 174 16.76 34.77 -1.84
C SER A 174 16.76 35.61 -0.54
N TYR A 175 16.10 35.11 0.51
CA TYR A 175 16.13 35.74 1.83
C TYR A 175 17.55 35.80 2.40
N ARG A 176 18.32 34.70 2.34
CA ARG A 176 19.70 34.64 2.84
C ARG A 176 20.64 35.53 2.05
N GLU A 177 20.48 35.62 0.73
CA GLU A 177 21.26 36.52 -0.12
C GLU A 177 21.08 37.97 0.30
N VAL A 178 19.84 38.40 0.56
CA VAL A 178 19.55 39.76 1.04
C VAL A 178 20.03 39.96 2.48
N ALA A 179 19.83 38.98 3.37
CA ALA A 179 20.27 39.09 4.75
C ALA A 179 21.80 39.19 4.89
N ASN A 180 22.56 38.53 4.01
CA ASN A 180 24.01 38.52 4.02
C ASN A 180 24.66 39.76 3.37
N THR A 181 23.90 40.57 2.60
CA THR A 181 24.43 41.80 1.99
C THR A 181 24.39 42.99 2.95
N VAL A 182 23.62 42.88 4.03
CA VAL A 182 23.56 43.92 5.07
C VAL A 182 24.70 43.65 6.07
N PRO A 183 25.61 44.62 6.31
CA PRO A 183 26.67 44.48 7.30
C PRO A 183 26.04 44.48 8.69
N LEU A 184 25.67 43.28 9.15
CA LEU A 184 25.29 43.02 10.52
C LEU A 184 26.58 42.88 11.33
N ASP A 185 26.68 43.61 12.45
CA ASP A 185 27.88 43.69 13.29
C ASP A 185 28.54 42.31 13.49
N GLU A 186 29.79 42.16 13.04
CA GLU A 186 30.50 40.86 12.89
C GLU A 186 30.71 40.10 14.22
N ASN A 187 30.38 40.72 15.36
CA ASN A 187 30.69 40.21 16.70
C ASN A 187 29.47 39.78 17.53
N LEU A 188 28.24 39.82 16.99
CA LEU A 188 27.03 39.53 17.76
C LEU A 188 26.12 38.50 17.08
N VAL A 189 25.52 37.63 17.91
CA VAL A 189 24.40 36.76 17.53
C VAL A 189 23.31 37.65 16.95
N VAL A 190 23.08 37.55 15.63
CA VAL A 190 22.10 38.37 14.91
C VAL A 190 20.72 38.10 15.49
N SER A 191 20.13 39.12 16.11
CA SER A 191 18.77 39.06 16.64
C SER A 191 17.75 39.17 15.52
N PHE A 192 16.56 38.58 15.71
CA PHE A 192 15.47 38.70 14.73
C PHE A 192 15.03 40.15 14.47
N ASP A 193 15.19 41.04 15.45
CA ASP A 193 14.93 42.48 15.29
C ASP A 193 15.86 43.12 14.25
N GLN A 194 17.16 42.77 14.30
CA GLN A 194 18.15 43.26 13.33
C GLN A 194 17.86 42.73 11.92
N ILE A 195 17.41 41.48 11.79
CA ILE A 195 16.95 40.91 10.51
C ILE A 195 15.76 41.70 9.97
N CYS A 196 14.80 42.06 10.81
CA CYS A 196 13.62 42.83 10.41
C CYS A 196 13.97 44.22 9.88
N ARG A 197 15.09 44.81 10.31
CA ARG A 197 15.61 46.08 9.79
C ARG A 197 16.29 45.93 8.44
N ALA A 198 17.06 44.85 8.29
CA ALA A 198 17.87 44.54 7.11
C ALA A 198 17.05 44.10 5.89
N VAL A 199 16.00 43.28 6.12
CA VAL A 199 15.25 42.62 5.05
C VAL A 199 13.90 43.32 4.81
N ASP A 200 13.39 43.18 3.58
CA ASP A 200 12.05 43.68 3.24
C ASP A 200 10.95 42.93 4.05
N PRO A 201 10.00 43.65 4.68
CA PRO A 201 8.93 43.03 5.46
C PRO A 201 8.10 42.01 4.67
N GLY A 202 7.85 42.28 3.38
CA GLY A 202 7.08 41.40 2.52
C GLY A 202 7.76 40.05 2.34
N MET A 203 9.10 40.03 2.23
CA MET A 203 9.87 38.79 2.14
C MET A 203 9.79 37.95 3.42
N ILE A 204 9.88 38.60 4.59
CA ILE A 204 9.76 37.92 5.90
C ILE A 204 8.35 37.34 6.07
N ILE A 205 7.31 38.10 5.75
CA ILE A 205 5.91 37.67 5.84
C ILE A 205 5.65 36.50 4.88
N ALA A 206 6.11 36.58 3.63
CA ALA A 206 5.95 35.51 2.66
C ALA A 206 6.65 34.21 3.13
N LEU A 207 7.88 34.34 3.66
CA LEU A 207 8.63 33.20 4.19
C LEU A 207 7.93 32.57 5.40
N TYR A 208 7.34 33.40 6.27
CA TYR A 208 6.50 32.94 7.38
C TYR A 208 5.29 32.15 6.87
N GLU A 209 4.45 32.74 6.01
CA GLU A 209 3.24 32.07 5.50
C GLU A 209 3.58 30.75 4.80
N PHE A 210 4.64 30.76 3.99
CA PHE A 210 5.06 29.58 3.26
C PHE A 210 5.59 28.49 4.18
N THR A 211 6.43 28.84 5.15
CA THR A 211 7.03 27.84 6.06
C THR A 211 5.98 27.25 7.00
N GLU A 212 5.06 28.06 7.53
CA GLU A 212 3.98 27.57 8.39
C GLU A 212 2.97 26.71 7.62
N GLY A 213 2.64 27.10 6.39
CA GLY A 213 1.83 26.27 5.48
C GLY A 213 2.50 24.94 5.14
N LEU A 214 3.82 24.95 4.92
CA LEU A 214 4.63 23.76 4.66
C LEU A 214 4.62 22.80 5.85
N LEU A 215 4.82 23.29 7.08
CA LEU A 215 4.75 22.46 8.28
C LEU A 215 3.41 21.74 8.41
N LYS A 216 2.31 22.47 8.17
CA LYS A 216 0.96 21.90 8.16
C LYS A 216 0.80 20.84 7.06
N ASN A 217 1.29 21.10 5.85
CA ASN A 217 1.20 20.17 4.72
C ASN A 217 1.95 18.87 5.01
N VAL A 218 3.09 18.92 5.70
CA VAL A 218 3.84 17.72 6.11
C VAL A 218 3.04 16.91 7.12
N ASP A 219 2.44 17.55 8.13
CA ASP A 219 1.60 16.86 9.11
C ASP A 219 0.38 16.20 8.44
N ASP A 220 -0.30 16.92 7.54
CA ASP A 220 -1.45 16.42 6.80
C ASP A 220 -1.06 15.27 5.83
N ALA A 221 0.17 15.27 5.30
CA ALA A 221 0.71 14.18 4.49
C ALA A 221 1.02 12.93 5.32
N VAL A 222 1.68 13.10 6.49
CA VAL A 222 1.95 12.00 7.43
C VAL A 222 0.64 11.34 7.88
N GLU A 223 -0.38 12.16 8.19
CA GLU A 223 -1.71 11.64 8.56
C GLU A 223 -2.37 10.86 7.42
N SER A 224 -2.34 11.38 6.19
CA SER A 224 -2.89 10.66 5.04
C SER A 224 -2.16 9.35 4.74
N ILE A 225 -0.83 9.32 4.88
CA ILE A 225 -0.06 8.07 4.72
C ILE A 225 -0.44 7.06 5.80
N ARG A 226 -0.61 7.50 7.06
CA ARG A 226 -1.08 6.64 8.15
C ARG A 226 -2.46 6.05 7.86
N ASP A 227 -3.38 6.86 7.36
CA ASP A 227 -4.73 6.42 7.01
C ASP A 227 -4.70 5.43 5.83
N ALA A 228 -3.86 5.68 4.81
CA ALA A 228 -3.63 4.75 3.71
C ALA A 228 -3.03 3.40 4.20
N LEU A 229 -2.04 3.44 5.10
CA LEU A 229 -1.45 2.25 5.71
C LEU A 229 -2.48 1.42 6.47
N ARG A 230 -3.37 2.09 7.21
CA ARG A 230 -4.48 1.42 7.90
C ARG A 230 -5.45 0.78 6.90
N GLY A 231 -5.83 1.50 5.84
CA GLY A 231 -6.72 0.97 4.80
C GLY A 231 -6.14 -0.24 4.08
N VAL A 232 -4.86 -0.19 3.72
CA VAL A 232 -4.13 -1.32 3.11
C VAL A 232 -3.99 -2.48 4.10
N GLY A 233 -3.70 -2.20 5.37
CA GLY A 233 -3.63 -3.19 6.44
C GLY A 233 -4.96 -3.92 6.66
N GLU A 234 -6.08 -3.19 6.72
CA GLU A 234 -7.41 -3.78 6.86
C GLU A 234 -7.78 -4.67 5.63
N ALA A 235 -7.38 -4.26 4.42
CA ALA A 235 -7.58 -5.07 3.21
C ALA A 235 -6.73 -6.35 3.23
N LEU A 236 -5.48 -6.25 3.68
CA LEU A 236 -4.58 -7.38 3.87
C LEU A 236 -5.14 -8.36 4.91
N ASP A 237 -5.59 -7.87 6.06
CA ASP A 237 -6.17 -8.71 7.13
C ASP A 237 -7.38 -9.49 6.64
N ARG A 238 -8.27 -8.88 5.85
CA ARG A 238 -9.41 -9.57 5.24
C ARG A 238 -8.96 -10.69 4.31
N GLN A 239 -7.97 -10.42 3.47
CA GLN A 239 -7.45 -11.40 2.54
C GLN A 239 -6.73 -12.57 3.26
N MET A 240 -6.00 -12.27 4.33
CA MET A 240 -5.21 -13.24 5.10
C MET A 240 -6.07 -14.10 6.03
N LYS A 241 -7.07 -13.51 6.71
CA LYS A 241 -8.04 -14.26 7.54
C LYS A 241 -8.83 -15.28 6.72
N ASN A 242 -9.19 -14.94 5.50
CA ASN A 242 -9.88 -15.86 4.59
C ASN A 242 -8.99 -17.01 4.09
N LYS A 243 -7.66 -16.91 4.26
CA LYS A 243 -6.68 -17.87 3.69
C LYS A 243 -5.76 -18.53 4.73
N GLY A 244 -5.89 -18.20 6.02
CA GLY A 244 -5.12 -18.81 7.12
C GLY A 244 -3.62 -18.47 7.12
N LEU A 245 -3.24 -17.33 6.54
CA LEU A 245 -1.85 -16.89 6.44
C LEU A 245 -1.45 -16.00 7.64
N PRO A 246 -0.18 -16.01 8.10
CA PRO A 246 0.27 -15.25 9.26
C PRO A 246 0.23 -13.74 9.00
N ASN A 247 -0.29 -12.97 9.96
CA ASN A 247 -0.34 -11.52 9.89
C ASN A 247 1.02 -10.91 10.30
N VAL A 248 1.54 -9.96 9.54
CA VAL A 248 2.69 -9.15 9.94
C VAL A 248 2.19 -7.81 10.44
N GLU A 249 2.09 -7.69 11.76
CA GLU A 249 1.91 -6.40 12.42
C GLU A 249 3.18 -5.57 12.23
N ILE A 250 3.00 -4.32 11.83
CA ILE A 250 4.10 -3.39 11.69
C ILE A 250 3.89 -2.33 12.76
N GLU A 251 4.87 -2.19 13.64
CA GLU A 251 4.88 -1.18 14.67
C GLU A 251 5.05 0.20 14.03
N PHE A 252 4.20 1.14 14.43
CA PHE A 252 4.33 2.52 13.99
C PHE A 252 5.50 3.18 14.71
N PRO A 253 6.23 4.09 14.03
CA PRO A 253 7.29 4.87 14.66
C PRO A 253 6.75 5.73 15.82
N ASP A 254 7.67 6.16 16.68
CA ASP A 254 7.44 6.85 17.95
C ASP A 254 6.33 7.92 17.86
N ILE A 255 5.37 7.86 18.81
CA ILE A 255 4.13 8.67 18.81
C ILE A 255 4.46 10.17 18.78
N ASP A 256 5.60 10.55 19.36
CA ASP A 256 6.05 11.94 19.44
C ASP A 256 6.38 12.56 18.07
N LEU A 257 6.82 11.76 17.08
CA LEU A 257 7.12 12.25 15.74
C LEU A 257 5.85 12.50 14.90
N ILE A 258 4.75 11.86 15.27
CA ILE A 258 3.45 11.98 14.59
C ILE A 258 2.67 13.21 15.11
N LYS A 259 3.02 13.76 16.27
CA LYS A 259 2.35 14.95 16.85
C LYS A 259 2.45 16.13 15.89
N ARG A 260 1.32 16.80 15.64
CA ARG A 260 1.26 18.01 14.80
C ARG A 260 2.20 19.09 15.34
N ALA A 261 2.76 19.90 14.43
CA ALA A 261 3.58 21.04 14.80
C ALA A 261 2.79 21.99 15.72
N PRO A 262 3.43 22.56 16.77
CA PRO A 262 2.76 23.52 17.63
C PRO A 262 2.44 24.80 16.84
N PRO A 263 1.42 25.57 17.29
CA PRO A 263 1.08 26.82 16.66
C PRO A 263 2.29 27.76 16.59
N PRO A 264 2.42 28.58 15.53
CA PRO A 264 3.52 29.53 15.42
C PRO A 264 3.46 30.56 16.55
N PHE A 265 4.64 31.07 16.93
CA PHE A 265 4.75 32.12 17.94
C PHE A 265 4.03 33.41 17.51
N PHE A 266 4.15 33.76 16.23
CA PHE A 266 3.47 34.91 15.64
C PHE A 266 2.22 34.46 14.88
N THR A 267 1.12 35.22 14.98
CA THR A 267 0.13 35.31 13.90
C THR A 267 0.64 36.25 12.81
N LYS A 268 0.04 36.21 11.61
CA LYS A 268 0.41 37.12 10.51
C LYS A 268 0.34 38.58 10.95
N GLU A 269 -0.72 38.96 11.64
CA GLU A 269 -0.95 40.33 12.13
C GLU A 269 0.09 40.72 13.16
N SER A 270 0.38 39.84 14.13
CA SER A 270 1.38 40.11 15.17
C SER A 270 2.81 40.20 14.60
N LEU A 271 3.11 39.44 13.53
CA LEU A 271 4.39 39.52 12.83
C LEU A 271 4.53 40.86 12.11
N VAL A 272 3.48 41.32 11.42
CA VAL A 272 3.46 42.63 10.77
C VAL A 272 3.70 43.73 11.80
N GLU A 273 2.99 43.71 12.93
CA GLU A 273 3.20 44.68 14.01
C GLU A 273 4.62 44.63 14.58
N PHE A 274 5.18 43.43 14.75
CA PHE A 274 6.54 43.26 15.25
C PHE A 274 7.56 43.87 14.28
N ILE A 275 7.46 43.58 12.98
CA ILE A 275 8.37 44.11 11.96
C ILE A 275 8.27 45.64 11.88
N LEU A 276 7.06 46.20 11.95
CA LEU A 276 6.86 47.64 11.92
C LEU A 276 7.43 48.35 13.15
N LYS A 277 7.39 47.70 14.33
CA LYS A 277 8.04 48.20 15.54
C LYS A 277 9.56 48.13 15.45
N ALA A 278 10.10 47.02 14.92
CA ALA A 278 11.54 46.82 14.75
C ALA A 278 12.19 47.82 13.78
N LYS A 279 11.42 48.35 12.82
CA LYS A 279 11.88 49.35 11.84
C LYS A 279 11.82 50.81 12.31
N ARG A 280 11.14 51.10 13.43
CA ARG A 280 11.10 52.44 14.03
C ARG A 280 12.33 52.69 14.88
#